data_AF-S3ZJU9-F1
#
_entry.id   AF-S3ZJU9-F1
#
_cell.length_a   1.000
_cell.length_b   1.000
_cell.length_c   1.000
_cell.angle_alpha   90.00
_cell.angle_beta   90.00
_cell.angle_gamma   90.00
#
_symmetry.space_group_name_H-M   'P 1'
#
loop_
_entity.id
_entity.type
_entity.pdbx_description
1 polymer ?
#
loop_
_entity_poly.entity_id
_entity_poly.type
_entity_poly.pdbx_seq_one_letter_code
_entity_poly.pdbx_strand_id
1 'polypeptide(L)'
;MSELAAEDQPYGTFFRALDFAAGVLVCAGAVVALVWLRPRARSRALSLLTVLGWAGIALFGAATAADSRLPLSCAPTADAACAARERAGLVPAAHAAHAVSSSVAVAGALVGMVLLTVVVRKSRAWPAARAGGVLLALVCVELAATVWTLAAVAAFDAGQGTWGLGVAQRAQLLTIAVWLAVAAVWVVRSPREAPG
;
A
#
# COMPACT_ATOMS: atom_id res chain seq x y z
N MET A 1 7.51 7.80 -1.39
CA MET A 1 8.66 7.39 -2.26
C MET A 1 9.89 7.35 -1.37
N SER A 2 10.34 6.17 -0.93
CA SER A 2 11.38 6.05 0.10
C SER A 2 12.67 6.80 -0.27
N GLU A 3 13.12 6.69 -1.52
CA GLU A 3 14.35 7.36 -1.96
C GLU A 3 14.19 8.87 -2.19
N LEU A 4 13.01 9.37 -2.58
CA LEU A 4 12.77 10.83 -2.64
C LEU A 4 12.57 11.44 -1.25
N ALA A 5 12.20 10.62 -0.26
CA ALA A 5 11.98 11.00 1.13
C ALA A 5 13.26 10.89 1.99
N ALA A 6 14.36 10.39 1.42
CA ALA A 6 15.64 10.23 2.10
C ALA A 6 16.18 11.58 2.59
N GLU A 7 16.95 11.56 3.67
CA GLU A 7 17.44 12.78 4.34
C GLU A 7 18.38 13.62 3.46
N ASP A 8 19.07 12.97 2.53
CA ASP A 8 19.99 13.56 1.56
C ASP A 8 19.28 14.21 0.35
N GLN A 9 17.96 14.08 0.22
CA GLN A 9 17.21 14.63 -0.90
C GLN A 9 16.64 16.04 -0.64
N PRO A 10 16.69 16.94 -1.65
CA PRO A 10 16.31 18.35 -1.50
C PRO A 10 14.85 18.59 -1.12
N TYR A 11 13.96 17.63 -1.38
CA TYR A 11 12.53 17.70 -1.06
C TYR A 11 12.06 16.60 -0.10
N GLY A 12 12.98 15.95 0.62
CA GLY A 12 12.67 14.79 1.46
C GLY A 12 11.62 15.07 2.53
N THR A 13 11.68 16.23 3.18
CA THR A 13 10.70 16.66 4.21
C THR A 13 9.27 16.78 3.66
N PHE A 14 9.11 17.32 2.45
CA PHE A 14 7.81 17.49 1.81
C PHE A 14 7.16 16.14 1.50
N PHE A 15 7.90 15.22 0.90
CA PHE A 15 7.40 13.87 0.62
C PHE A 15 7.06 13.10 1.90
N ARG A 16 7.85 13.24 2.97
CA ARG A 16 7.53 12.63 4.28
C ARG A 16 6.24 13.18 4.88
N ALA A 17 6.01 14.49 4.79
CA ALA A 17 4.78 15.10 5.30
C ALA A 17 3.55 14.62 4.53
N LEU A 18 3.66 14.47 3.21
CA LEU A 18 2.59 13.91 2.37
C LEU A 18 2.34 12.44 2.68
N ASP A 19 3.39 11.62 2.78
CA ASP A 19 3.27 10.19 3.10
C ASP A 19 2.66 10.00 4.50
N PHE A 20 3.02 10.84 5.48
CA PHE A 20 2.41 10.86 6.80
C PHE A 20 0.91 11.19 6.75
N ALA A 21 0.56 12.30 6.08
CA ALA A 21 -0.83 12.74 5.98
C ALA A 21 -1.70 11.71 5.25
N ALA A 22 -1.20 11.16 4.14
CA ALA A 22 -1.88 10.10 3.39
C ALA A 22 -2.07 8.84 4.25
N GLY A 23 -1.02 8.37 4.92
CA GLY A 23 -1.08 7.20 5.80
C GLY A 23 -2.12 7.36 6.92
N VAL A 24 -2.13 8.52 7.59
CA VAL A 24 -3.10 8.84 8.65
C VAL A 24 -4.53 8.88 8.10
N LEU A 25 -4.76 9.53 6.96
CA LEU A 25 -6.10 9.61 6.35
C LEU A 25 -6.62 8.24 5.93
N VAL A 26 -5.78 7.40 5.31
CA VAL A 26 -6.13 6.04 4.91
C VAL A 26 -6.44 5.17 6.13
N CYS A 27 -5.59 5.25 7.17
CA CYS A 27 -5.80 4.51 8.42
C CYS A 27 -7.11 4.93 9.09
N ALA A 28 -7.35 6.24 9.26
CA ALA A 28 -8.58 6.77 9.84
C ALA A 28 -9.81 6.35 9.03
N GLY A 29 -9.76 6.44 7.70
CA GLY A 29 -10.84 6.00 6.81
C GLY A 29 -11.15 4.51 6.94
N ALA A 30 -10.13 3.66 7.04
CA ALA A 30 -10.29 2.23 7.24
C ALA A 30 -10.86 1.87 8.63
N VAL A 31 -10.43 2.57 9.68
CA VAL A 31 -11.00 2.42 11.03
C VAL A 31 -12.45 2.88 11.07
N VAL A 32 -12.78 4.01 10.45
CA VAL A 32 -14.16 4.47 10.30
C VAL A 32 -14.98 3.43 9.54
N ALA A 33 -14.46 2.86 8.45
CA ALA A 33 -15.12 1.77 7.72
C ALA A 33 -15.38 0.54 8.62
N LEU A 34 -14.41 0.12 9.43
CA LEU A 34 -14.57 -0.99 10.38
C LEU A 34 -15.67 -0.74 11.41
N VAL A 35 -15.73 0.46 11.98
CA VAL A 35 -16.67 0.81 13.05
C VAL A 35 -18.08 1.08 12.52
N TRP A 36 -18.17 1.83 11.40
CA TRP A 36 -19.44 2.40 10.93
C TRP A 36 -20.10 1.59 9.81
N LEU A 37 -19.32 0.92 8.95
CA LEU A 37 -19.88 0.10 7.87
C LEU A 37 -20.20 -1.32 8.32
N ARG A 38 -20.60 -1.49 9.61
CA ARG A 38 -20.87 -2.78 10.27
C ARG A 38 -21.32 -3.81 9.24
N PRO A 39 -20.51 -4.84 8.95
CA PRO A 39 -20.74 -5.71 7.82
C PRO A 39 -22.07 -6.45 7.99
N ARG A 40 -23.15 -5.88 7.43
CA ARG A 40 -24.42 -6.57 7.19
C ARG A 40 -24.26 -7.48 5.98
N ALA A 41 -23.17 -8.25 5.95
CA ALA A 41 -22.95 -9.21 4.90
C ALA A 41 -23.90 -10.38 5.11
N ARG A 42 -24.53 -10.86 4.02
CA ARG A 42 -25.44 -12.02 4.03
C ARG A 42 -24.84 -13.29 4.65
N SER A 43 -23.51 -13.38 4.80
CA SER A 43 -22.83 -14.52 5.39
C SER A 43 -21.70 -14.10 6.34
N ARG A 44 -21.47 -14.92 7.38
CA ARG A 44 -20.35 -14.75 8.32
C ARG A 44 -19.00 -14.70 7.62
N ALA A 45 -18.82 -15.53 6.58
CA ALA A 45 -17.59 -15.55 5.79
C ALA A 45 -17.32 -14.20 5.12
N LEU A 46 -18.31 -13.60 4.44
CA LEU A 46 -18.15 -12.28 3.82
C LEU A 46 -17.89 -11.19 4.85
N SER A 47 -18.54 -11.27 6.02
CA SER A 47 -18.25 -10.35 7.13
C SER A 47 -16.80 -10.42 7.58
N LEU A 48 -16.25 -11.63 7.74
CA LEU A 48 -14.84 -11.82 8.11
C LEU A 48 -13.88 -11.26 7.04
N LEU A 49 -14.17 -11.51 5.75
CA LEU A 49 -13.35 -10.96 4.66
C LEU A 49 -13.38 -9.43 4.65
N THR A 50 -14.54 -8.82 4.91
CA THR A 50 -14.65 -7.35 5.02
C THR A 50 -13.83 -6.82 6.18
N VAL A 51 -13.91 -7.43 7.37
CA VAL A 51 -13.15 -7.01 8.55
C VAL A 51 -11.64 -7.15 8.31
N LEU A 52 -11.19 -8.32 7.84
CA LEU A 52 -9.78 -8.55 7.55
C LEU A 52 -9.27 -7.64 6.42
N GLY A 53 -10.12 -7.38 5.42
CA GLY A 53 -9.81 -6.47 4.33
C GLY A 53 -9.55 -5.05 4.82
N TRP A 54 -10.48 -4.48 5.60
CA TRP A 54 -10.28 -3.15 6.17
C TRP A 54 -9.16 -3.11 7.22
N ALA A 55 -8.95 -4.17 7.99
CA ALA A 55 -7.81 -4.28 8.90
C ALA A 55 -6.48 -4.22 8.13
N GLY A 56 -6.40 -4.87 6.96
CA GLY A 56 -5.25 -4.76 6.05
C GLY A 56 -5.00 -3.34 5.56
N ILE A 57 -6.05 -2.61 5.17
CA ILE A 57 -5.94 -1.21 4.74
C ILE A 57 -5.54 -0.29 5.91
N ALA A 58 -6.06 -0.54 7.13
CA ALA A 58 -5.65 0.19 8.32
C ALA A 58 -4.17 -0.06 8.65
N LEU A 59 -3.72 -1.31 8.56
CA LEU A 59 -2.31 -1.69 8.73
C LEU A 59 -1.43 -0.99 7.69
N PHE A 60 -1.84 -0.98 6.42
CA PHE A 60 -1.14 -0.23 5.37
C PHE A 60 -0.98 1.25 5.73
N GLY A 61 -2.08 1.94 6.07
CA GLY A 61 -2.01 3.36 6.42
C GLY A 61 -1.15 3.64 7.66
N ALA A 62 -1.24 2.79 8.68
CA ALA A 62 -0.42 2.90 9.89
C ALA A 62 1.07 2.67 9.60
N ALA A 63 1.41 1.65 8.81
CA ALA A 63 2.77 1.35 8.41
C ALA A 63 3.33 2.50 7.55
N THR A 64 2.61 3.00 6.55
CA THR A 64 3.04 4.15 5.74
C THR A 64 3.29 5.41 6.57
N ALA A 65 2.44 5.66 7.58
CA ALA A 65 2.68 6.77 8.51
C ALA A 65 3.94 6.55 9.36
N ALA A 66 4.23 5.33 9.78
CA ALA A 66 5.47 4.98 10.48
C ALA A 66 6.71 5.12 9.57
N ASP A 67 6.65 4.63 8.33
CA ASP A 67 7.71 4.75 7.33
C ASP A 67 8.14 6.20 7.13
N SER A 68 7.17 7.13 7.11
CA SER A 68 7.45 8.58 6.98
C SER A 68 8.31 9.15 8.12
N ARG A 69 8.37 8.46 9.27
CA ARG A 69 9.15 8.82 10.46
C ARG A 69 10.43 8.01 10.60
N LEU A 70 10.66 7.04 9.72
CA LEU A 70 11.85 6.20 9.66
C LEU A 70 12.57 6.46 8.33
N PRO A 71 13.04 7.69 8.04
CA PRO A 71 13.68 7.97 6.76
C PRO A 71 14.99 7.20 6.59
N LEU A 72 15.29 6.84 5.35
CA LEU A 72 16.62 6.38 4.98
C LEU A 72 17.60 7.55 5.10
N SER A 73 18.78 7.28 5.67
CA SER A 73 19.84 8.29 5.79
C SER A 73 20.54 8.61 4.46
N CYS A 74 20.38 7.75 3.45
CA CYS A 74 20.87 7.97 2.08
C CYS A 74 20.07 7.12 1.07
N ALA A 75 20.10 7.49 -0.21
CA ALA A 75 19.41 6.76 -1.28
C ALA A 75 20.35 5.76 -1.99
N PRO A 76 20.18 4.43 -1.82
CA PRO A 76 21.10 3.44 -2.36
C PRO A 76 21.08 3.32 -3.90
N THR A 77 19.99 3.66 -4.59
CA THR A 77 19.98 3.64 -6.07
C THR A 77 20.64 4.88 -6.69
N ALA A 78 20.83 5.96 -5.91
CA ALA A 78 21.38 7.23 -6.36
C ALA A 78 22.82 7.50 -5.85
N ASP A 79 23.21 6.92 -4.71
CA ASP A 79 24.55 7.02 -4.14
C ASP A 79 25.23 5.64 -4.04
N ALA A 80 26.27 5.42 -4.88
CA ALA A 80 27.04 4.19 -4.87
C ALA A 80 27.77 3.95 -3.53
N ALA A 81 28.16 5.00 -2.80
CA ALA A 81 28.78 4.87 -1.48
C ALA A 81 27.76 4.45 -0.42
N CYS A 82 26.52 4.93 -0.51
CA CYS A 82 25.39 4.45 0.30
C CYS A 82 25.13 2.96 0.05
N ALA A 83 25.03 2.56 -1.23
CA ALA A 83 24.82 1.17 -1.60
C ALA A 83 25.95 0.24 -1.11
N ALA A 84 27.21 0.70 -1.12
CA ALA A 84 28.33 -0.06 -0.57
C ALA A 84 28.24 -0.21 0.96
N ARG A 85 27.89 0.87 1.67
CA ARG A 85 27.67 0.86 3.12
C ARG A 85 26.52 -0.08 3.51
N GLU A 86 25.43 -0.07 2.75
CA GLU A 86 24.27 -0.92 3.00
C GLU A 86 24.61 -2.41 2.82
N ARG A 87 25.32 -2.78 1.74
CA ARG A 87 25.81 -4.17 1.54
C ARG A 87 26.79 -4.61 2.63
N ALA A 88 27.57 -3.68 3.18
CA ALA A 88 28.49 -3.96 4.28
C ALA A 88 27.80 -3.98 5.67
N GLY A 89 26.49 -3.72 5.75
CA GLY A 89 25.77 -3.61 7.02
C GLY A 89 26.17 -2.40 7.86
N LEU A 90 26.75 -1.38 7.23
CA LEU A 90 27.28 -0.17 7.87
C LEU A 90 26.29 1.01 7.84
N VAL A 91 25.01 0.73 7.61
CA VAL A 91 23.93 1.72 7.64
C VAL A 91 23.21 1.73 9.00
N PRO A 92 22.58 2.86 9.39
CA PRO A 92 21.80 2.91 10.62
C PRO A 92 20.67 1.88 10.63
N ALA A 93 20.30 1.38 11.82
CA ALA A 93 19.18 0.45 12.00
C ALA A 93 17.84 0.96 11.43
N ALA A 94 17.71 2.27 11.21
CA ALA A 94 16.61 2.89 10.51
C ALA A 94 16.38 2.30 9.10
N HIS A 95 17.41 1.86 8.37
CA HIS A 95 17.22 1.22 7.06
C HIS A 95 16.48 -0.11 7.17
N ALA A 96 16.89 -0.96 8.12
CA ALA A 96 16.22 -2.23 8.37
C ALA A 96 14.78 -2.01 8.88
N ALA A 97 14.59 -1.05 9.79
CA ALA A 97 13.27 -0.70 10.30
C ALA A 97 12.36 -0.19 9.17
N HIS A 98 12.87 0.65 8.27
CA HIS A 98 12.17 1.14 7.09
C HIS A 98 11.79 -0.01 6.15
N ALA A 99 12.72 -0.91 5.83
CA ALA A 99 12.46 -2.05 4.96
C ALA A 99 11.37 -2.98 5.51
N VAL A 100 11.42 -3.28 6.81
CA VAL A 100 10.39 -4.09 7.49
C VAL A 100 9.03 -3.40 7.45
N SER A 101 8.99 -2.11 7.80
CA SER A 101 7.73 -1.35 7.85
C SER A 101 7.11 -1.16 6.46
N SER A 102 7.91 -0.89 5.42
CA SER A 102 7.45 -0.90 4.03
C SER A 102 6.94 -2.28 3.57
N SER A 103 7.60 -3.37 3.97
CA SER A 103 7.14 -4.73 3.65
C SER A 103 5.77 -5.02 4.29
N VAL A 104 5.59 -4.60 5.54
CA VAL A 104 4.30 -4.69 6.25
C VAL A 104 3.24 -3.82 5.56
N ALA A 105 3.60 -2.62 5.11
CA ALA A 105 2.69 -1.75 4.38
C ALA A 105 2.16 -2.41 3.10
N VAL A 106 3.06 -2.88 2.22
CA VAL A 106 2.69 -3.53 0.95
C VAL A 106 1.88 -4.80 1.20
N ALA A 107 2.25 -5.62 2.19
CA ALA A 107 1.49 -6.82 2.55
C ALA A 107 0.07 -6.48 3.03
N GLY A 108 -0.07 -5.47 3.90
CA GLY A 108 -1.36 -4.97 4.37
C GLY A 108 -2.24 -4.47 3.22
N ALA A 109 -1.66 -3.70 2.30
CA ALA A 109 -2.34 -3.21 1.11
C ALA A 109 -2.83 -4.36 0.22
N LEU A 110 -1.95 -5.31 -0.13
CA LEU A 110 -2.29 -6.46 -0.98
C LEU A 110 -3.42 -7.31 -0.37
N VAL A 111 -3.30 -7.67 0.90
CA VAL A 111 -4.36 -8.44 1.60
C VAL A 111 -5.66 -7.65 1.61
N GLY A 112 -5.61 -6.37 1.98
CA GLY A 112 -6.79 -5.50 2.02
C GLY A 112 -7.48 -5.39 0.66
N MET A 113 -6.70 -5.12 -0.39
CA MET A 113 -7.17 -5.00 -1.76
C MET A 113 -7.82 -6.28 -2.27
N VAL A 114 -7.18 -7.43 -2.07
CA VAL A 114 -7.71 -8.74 -2.51
C VAL A 114 -9.02 -9.04 -1.80
N LEU A 115 -9.06 -8.96 -0.47
CA LEU A 115 -10.22 -9.36 0.32
C LEU A 115 -11.43 -8.46 0.04
N LEU A 116 -11.24 -7.15 -0.01
CA LEU A 116 -12.31 -6.20 -0.32
C LEU A 116 -12.77 -6.34 -1.78
N THR A 117 -11.87 -6.62 -2.72
CA THR A 117 -12.26 -6.92 -4.11
C THR A 117 -13.13 -8.17 -4.19
N VAL A 118 -12.81 -9.23 -3.43
CA VAL A 118 -13.66 -10.43 -3.35
C VAL A 118 -15.06 -10.10 -2.81
N VAL A 119 -15.14 -9.26 -1.77
CA VAL A 119 -16.42 -8.81 -1.20
C VAL A 119 -17.25 -8.03 -2.23
N VAL A 120 -16.64 -7.08 -2.95
CA VAL A 120 -17.30 -6.30 -4.00
C VAL A 120 -17.78 -7.21 -5.14
N ARG A 121 -16.96 -8.15 -5.59
CA ARG A 121 -17.35 -9.07 -6.68
C ARG A 121 -18.48 -10.03 -6.29
N LYS A 122 -18.59 -10.37 -5.00
CA LYS A 122 -19.65 -11.25 -4.48
C LYS A 122 -20.96 -10.52 -4.17
N SER A 123 -20.94 -9.19 -4.05
CA SER A 123 -22.16 -8.39 -3.90
C SER A 123 -22.85 -8.25 -5.27
N ARG A 124 -23.92 -9.03 -5.51
CA ARG A 124 -24.63 -9.09 -6.80
C ARG A 124 -25.41 -7.81 -7.19
N ALA A 125 -25.26 -6.70 -6.46
CA ALA A 125 -25.97 -5.46 -6.75
C ALA A 125 -25.35 -4.74 -7.96
N TRP A 126 -26.17 -4.29 -8.90
CA TRP A 126 -25.73 -3.49 -10.05
C TRP A 126 -25.51 -2.05 -9.56
N PRO A 127 -24.26 -1.62 -9.21
CA PRO A 127 -23.11 -1.38 -10.09
C PRO A 127 -21.80 -2.11 -9.67
N ALA A 128 -21.88 -3.07 -8.76
CA ALA A 128 -20.71 -3.76 -8.17
C ALA A 128 -19.95 -4.64 -9.18
N ALA A 129 -20.59 -5.10 -10.27
CA ALA A 129 -19.93 -5.92 -11.29
C ALA A 129 -18.85 -5.15 -12.07
N ARG A 130 -19.11 -3.89 -12.45
CA ARG A 130 -18.12 -3.03 -13.14
C ARG A 130 -16.99 -2.64 -12.19
N ALA A 131 -17.34 -2.20 -10.98
CA ALA A 131 -16.36 -1.87 -9.95
C ALA A 131 -15.47 -3.07 -9.59
N GLY A 132 -16.04 -4.25 -9.40
CA GLY A 132 -15.31 -5.49 -9.11
C GLY A 132 -14.42 -5.98 -10.25
N GLY A 133 -14.72 -5.62 -11.50
CA GLY A 133 -13.81 -5.83 -12.64
C GLY A 133 -12.59 -4.91 -12.59
N VAL A 134 -12.81 -3.62 -12.38
CA VAL A 134 -11.74 -2.61 -12.26
C VAL A 134 -10.84 -2.88 -11.06
N LEU A 135 -11.43 -3.16 -9.89
CA LEU A 135 -10.68 -3.47 -8.67
C LEU A 135 -9.84 -4.75 -8.85
N LEU A 136 -10.36 -5.77 -9.54
CA LEU A 136 -9.60 -6.98 -9.85
C LEU A 136 -8.42 -6.68 -10.79
N ALA A 137 -8.64 -5.88 -11.84
CA ALA A 137 -7.55 -5.49 -12.74
C ALA A 137 -6.44 -4.75 -11.99
N LEU A 138 -6.79 -3.83 -11.08
CA LEU A 138 -5.84 -3.12 -10.23
C LEU A 138 -5.10 -4.06 -9.27
N VAL A 139 -5.76 -5.06 -8.69
CA VAL A 139 -5.09 -6.10 -7.88
C VAL A 139 -4.07 -6.87 -8.73
N CYS A 140 -4.42 -7.24 -9.96
CA CYS A 140 -3.47 -7.92 -10.86
C CYS A 140 -2.27 -7.04 -11.22
N VAL A 141 -2.50 -5.74 -11.46
CA VAL A 141 -1.42 -4.76 -11.70
C VAL A 141 -0.53 -4.64 -10.46
N GLU A 142 -1.11 -4.56 -9.26
CA GLU A 142 -0.35 -4.47 -8.02
C GLU A 142 0.52 -5.71 -7.78
N LEU A 143 -0.01 -6.92 -8.05
CA LEU A 143 0.75 -8.16 -7.97
C LEU A 143 1.91 -8.18 -8.98
N ALA A 144 1.67 -7.76 -10.22
CA ALA A 144 2.72 -7.66 -11.23
C ALA A 144 3.79 -6.63 -10.84
N ALA A 145 3.39 -5.48 -10.31
CA ALA A 145 4.31 -4.45 -9.82
C ALA A 145 5.10 -4.94 -8.60
N THR A 146 4.49 -5.70 -7.70
CA THR A 146 5.19 -6.34 -6.56
C THR A 146 6.26 -7.32 -7.05
N VAL A 147 5.92 -8.19 -8.01
CA VAL A 147 6.89 -9.13 -8.61
C VAL A 147 8.03 -8.38 -9.30
N TRP A 148 7.74 -7.28 -10.01
CA TRP A 148 8.77 -6.44 -10.61
C TRP A 148 9.67 -5.81 -9.54
N THR A 149 9.12 -5.21 -8.49
CA THR A 149 9.91 -4.65 -7.38
C THR A 149 10.83 -5.71 -6.77
N LEU A 150 10.33 -6.91 -6.46
CA LEU A 150 11.13 -7.99 -5.91
C LEU A 150 12.26 -8.45 -6.86
N ALA A 151 11.95 -8.57 -8.16
CA ALA A 151 12.95 -8.91 -9.16
C ALA A 151 14.03 -7.81 -9.29
N ALA A 152 13.61 -6.54 -9.22
CA ALA A 152 14.52 -5.40 -9.30
C ALA A 152 15.42 -5.29 -8.06
N VAL A 153 14.89 -5.57 -6.86
CA VAL A 153 15.68 -5.68 -5.63
C VAL A 153 16.72 -6.80 -5.74
N ALA A 154 16.28 -8.00 -6.15
CA ALA A 154 17.20 -9.14 -6.30
C ALA A 154 18.30 -8.86 -7.33
N ALA A 155 17.98 -8.21 -8.44
CA ALA A 155 18.95 -7.80 -9.45
C ALA A 155 19.94 -6.75 -8.90
N PHE A 156 19.45 -5.76 -8.15
CA PHE A 156 20.28 -4.73 -7.53
C PHE A 156 21.26 -5.29 -6.50
N ASP A 157 20.79 -6.24 -5.68
CA ASP A 157 21.62 -6.94 -4.71
C ASP A 157 22.69 -7.80 -5.39
N ALA A 158 22.35 -8.42 -6.52
CA ALA A 158 23.29 -9.17 -7.38
C ALA A 158 24.21 -8.28 -8.22
N GLY A 159 24.15 -6.95 -8.09
CA GLY A 159 24.97 -6.00 -8.84
C GLY A 159 24.61 -5.88 -10.33
N GLN A 160 23.43 -6.34 -10.74
CA GLN A 160 22.96 -6.35 -12.14
C GLN A 160 22.22 -5.06 -12.54
N GLY A 161 22.41 -3.98 -11.78
CA GLY A 161 21.72 -2.69 -11.96
C GLY A 161 20.37 -2.62 -11.25
N THR A 162 19.68 -1.48 -11.40
CA THR A 162 18.47 -1.17 -10.62
C THR A 162 17.17 -1.73 -11.21
N TRP A 163 17.17 -2.18 -12.47
CA TRP A 163 16.01 -2.76 -13.15
C TRP A 163 14.74 -1.90 -13.07
N GLY A 164 14.90 -0.58 -13.00
CA GLY A 164 13.79 0.36 -12.86
C GLY A 164 13.06 0.27 -11.52
N LEU A 165 13.74 -0.14 -10.43
CA LEU A 165 13.17 -0.28 -9.09
C LEU A 165 12.31 0.92 -8.67
N GLY A 166 12.83 2.14 -8.87
CA GLY A 166 12.08 3.36 -8.57
C GLY A 166 10.76 3.46 -9.35
N VAL A 167 10.73 3.04 -10.63
CA VAL A 167 9.51 3.01 -11.46
C VAL A 167 8.51 1.99 -10.93
N ALA A 168 8.98 0.79 -10.57
CA ALA A 168 8.13 -0.26 -10.02
C ALA A 168 7.45 0.21 -8.71
N GLN A 169 8.21 0.84 -7.81
CA GLN A 169 7.68 1.42 -6.58
C GLN A 169 6.63 2.52 -6.83
N ARG A 170 6.81 3.35 -7.89
CA ARG A 170 5.79 4.36 -8.28
C ARG A 170 4.53 3.71 -8.79
N ALA A 171 4.67 2.67 -9.61
CA ALA A 171 3.55 1.93 -10.13
C ALA A 171 2.73 1.29 -9.01
N GLN A 172 3.37 0.71 -7.99
CA GLN A 172 2.68 0.16 -6.81
C GLN A 172 1.89 1.23 -6.07
N LEU A 173 2.54 2.32 -5.65
CA LEU A 173 1.87 3.38 -4.90
C LEU A 173 0.71 4.01 -5.68
N LEU A 174 0.89 4.25 -6.98
CA LEU A 174 -0.17 4.77 -7.84
C LEU A 174 -1.34 3.78 -7.94
N THR A 175 -1.05 2.49 -8.09
CA THR A 175 -2.08 1.45 -8.20
C THR A 175 -2.89 1.33 -6.92
N ILE A 176 -2.23 1.33 -5.75
CA ILE A 176 -2.89 1.33 -4.44
C ILE A 176 -3.77 2.58 -4.29
N ALA A 177 -3.26 3.77 -4.65
CA ALA A 177 -4.02 5.02 -4.56
C ALA A 177 -5.27 5.02 -5.45
N VAL A 178 -5.13 4.57 -6.71
CA VAL A 178 -6.26 4.44 -7.64
C VAL A 178 -7.26 3.40 -7.12
N TRP A 179 -6.80 2.27 -6.61
CA TRP A 179 -7.67 1.25 -6.02
C TRP A 179 -8.46 1.80 -4.83
N LEU A 180 -7.81 2.51 -3.91
CA LEU A 180 -8.46 3.15 -2.76
C LEU A 180 -9.52 4.16 -3.19
N ALA A 181 -9.24 4.98 -4.20
CA ALA A 181 -10.19 5.95 -4.73
C ALA A 181 -11.43 5.26 -5.34
N VAL A 182 -11.23 4.22 -6.16
CA VAL A 182 -12.33 3.44 -6.75
C VAL A 182 -13.14 2.74 -5.66
N ALA A 183 -12.48 2.14 -4.67
CA ALA A 183 -13.13 1.49 -3.53
C ALA A 183 -13.94 2.48 -2.69
N ALA A 184 -13.39 3.66 -2.38
CA ALA A 184 -14.07 4.71 -1.64
C ALA A 184 -15.32 5.23 -2.38
N VAL A 185 -15.21 5.47 -3.69
CA VAL A 185 -16.35 5.86 -4.54
C VAL A 185 -17.43 4.78 -4.51
N TRP A 186 -17.06 3.50 -4.58
CA TRP A 186 -18.01 2.40 -4.49
C TRP A 186 -18.70 2.34 -3.13
N VAL A 187 -17.96 2.48 -2.02
CA VAL A 187 -18.52 2.50 -0.66
C VAL A 187 -19.52 3.64 -0.49
N VAL A 188 -19.20 4.84 -0.98
CA VAL A 188 -20.07 6.03 -0.85
C VAL A 188 -21.31 5.93 -1.73
N ARG A 189 -21.20 5.37 -2.94
CA ARG A 189 -22.31 5.27 -3.91
C ARG A 189 -23.18 4.04 -3.70
N SER A 190 -22.73 3.05 -2.93
CA SER A 190 -23.56 1.88 -2.63
C SER A 190 -24.70 2.30 -1.71
N PRO A 191 -25.97 2.08 -2.11
CA PRO A 191 -27.10 2.41 -1.24
C PRO A 191 -26.93 1.73 0.11
N ARG A 192 -27.00 2.51 1.19
CA ARG A 192 -27.17 1.94 2.53
C ARG A 192 -28.57 1.35 2.54
N GLU A 193 -28.70 0.02 2.53
CA GLU A 193 -30.00 -0.61 2.76
C GLU A 193 -30.55 -0.03 4.09
N ALA A 194 -31.68 0.66 4.00
CA ALA A 194 -32.32 1.29 5.15
C ALA A 194 -32.58 0.23 6.22
N PRO A 195 -32.43 0.55 7.52
CA PRO A 195 -32.86 -0.35 8.58
C PRO A 195 -34.38 -0.56 8.42
N GLY A 196 -34.76 -1.76 8.02
CA GLY A 196 -36.12 -2.27 8.18
C GLY A 196 -36.38 -2.64 9.64
#